data_AF-A0A8T1SRV7-F1
#
_entry.id   AF-A0A8T1SRV7-F1
#
_cell.length_a   1.000
_cell.length_b   1.000
_cell.length_c   1.000
_cell.angle_alpha   90.00
_cell.angle_beta   90.00
_cell.angle_gamma   90.00
#
_symmetry.space_group_name_H-M   'P 1'
#
loop_
_entity.id
_entity.type
_entity.pdbx_description
1 polymer ?
#
loop_
_entity_poly.entity_id
_entity_poly.type
_entity_poly.pdbx_seq_one_letter_code
_entity_poly.pdbx_strand_id
1 'polypeptide(L)'
;MGKKTQLRFSHWYARCCLGVKAKAIDTKMEAKGGLRPILDLQNLNEYLKKLKFRMVSLASIIPSLDLGDWHVALDLKGPHFHRERFQGHRRFLQFTVGPDRYQFVVLPFGLATAPRVFAKCMSVVAAYLRRRGIQISPYLNDWLVKGCSRSQVQRDVVVLHADPWACW
;
A
#
# COMPACT_ATOMS: atom_id res chain seq x y z
N MET A 1 -2.26 -8.67 -40.36
CA MET A 1 -0.97 -9.33 -40.04
C MET A 1 0.04 -8.25 -39.67
N GLY A 2 0.33 -8.06 -38.38
CA GLY A 2 1.30 -7.06 -37.91
C GLY A 2 2.08 -7.64 -36.75
N LYS A 3 3.40 -7.74 -36.93
CA LYS A 3 4.32 -8.63 -36.22
C LYS A 3 4.36 -8.37 -34.71
N LYS A 4 4.21 -9.43 -33.90
CA LYS A 4 4.59 -9.47 -32.48
C LYS A 4 6.08 -9.17 -32.39
N THR A 5 6.45 -7.97 -31.97
CA THR A 5 7.84 -7.61 -31.71
C THR A 5 8.14 -7.95 -30.25
N GLN A 6 8.75 -9.12 -30.08
CA GLN A 6 9.33 -9.60 -28.85
C GLN A 6 10.58 -8.74 -28.58
N LEU A 7 10.49 -7.79 -27.64
CA LEU A 7 11.63 -6.95 -27.29
C LEU A 7 12.49 -7.64 -26.21
N ARG A 8 13.78 -7.77 -26.57
CA ARG A 8 14.86 -8.44 -25.88
C ARG A 8 15.18 -7.83 -24.51
N PHE A 9 15.54 -8.72 -23.60
CA PHE A 9 16.12 -8.50 -22.27
C PHE A 9 17.42 -7.67 -22.32
N SER A 10 17.60 -6.77 -21.35
CA SER A 10 18.89 -6.16 -21.01
C SER A 10 19.28 -6.51 -19.57
N HIS A 11 20.54 -6.92 -19.43
CA HIS A 11 21.22 -7.53 -18.29
C HIS A 11 21.26 -6.63 -17.04
N TRP A 12 21.15 -7.23 -15.85
CA TRP A 12 21.64 -6.70 -14.57
C TRP A 12 22.35 -7.84 -13.80
N TYR A 13 23.43 -7.51 -13.07
CA TYR A 13 24.49 -8.44 -12.64
C TYR A 13 24.33 -9.05 -11.22
N ALA A 14 24.41 -10.39 -11.19
CA ALA A 14 25.04 -11.38 -10.27
C ALA A 14 25.06 -11.24 -8.71
N ARG A 15 24.53 -12.26 -7.99
CA ARG A 15 25.25 -13.43 -7.35
C ARG A 15 24.32 -14.30 -6.45
N CYS A 16 24.57 -15.61 -6.43
CA CYS A 16 23.71 -16.71 -5.96
C CYS A 16 23.86 -17.10 -4.48
N CYS A 17 22.77 -17.55 -3.81
CA CYS A 17 22.70 -18.77 -2.98
C CYS A 17 21.27 -19.10 -2.46
N LEU A 18 20.90 -20.39 -2.53
CA LEU A 18 19.90 -21.16 -1.74
C LEU A 18 18.38 -21.01 -1.98
N GLY A 19 17.83 -21.86 -2.86
CA GLY A 19 16.72 -22.76 -2.46
C GLY A 19 15.22 -22.39 -2.58
N VAL A 20 14.77 -21.24 -3.11
CA VAL A 20 13.31 -21.04 -3.37
C VAL A 20 13.11 -20.48 -4.78
N LYS A 21 12.42 -21.23 -5.64
CA LYS A 21 12.02 -20.79 -6.99
C LYS A 21 10.81 -19.86 -6.84
N ALA A 22 11.03 -18.55 -6.90
CA ALA A 22 9.92 -17.65 -7.10
C ALA A 22 9.52 -17.65 -8.57
N LYS A 23 8.27 -18.02 -8.83
CA LYS A 23 7.69 -17.99 -10.18
C LYS A 23 7.37 -16.54 -10.56
N ALA A 24 7.74 -16.20 -11.80
CA ALA A 24 7.30 -15.10 -12.66
C ALA A 24 6.98 -13.75 -12.00
N ILE A 25 7.77 -12.74 -12.33
CA ILE A 25 7.33 -11.34 -12.28
C ILE A 25 6.51 -11.10 -13.54
N ASP A 26 5.22 -10.87 -13.37
CA ASP A 26 4.39 -10.35 -14.46
C ASP A 26 4.59 -8.84 -14.56
N THR A 27 4.45 -8.29 -15.76
CA THR A 27 4.63 -6.85 -15.98
C THR A 27 3.35 -6.24 -16.50
N LYS A 28 2.72 -5.39 -15.69
CA LYS A 28 1.53 -4.65 -16.10
C LYS A 28 1.94 -3.29 -16.67
N MET A 29 1.44 -2.94 -17.85
CA MET A 29 1.56 -1.57 -18.36
C MET A 29 0.65 -0.63 -17.57
N GLU A 30 1.21 0.48 -17.11
CA GLU A 30 0.47 1.61 -16.58
C GLU A 30 -0.05 2.48 -17.72
N ALA A 31 -1.17 3.17 -17.49
CA ALA A 31 -1.80 4.04 -18.49
C ALA A 31 -0.88 5.17 -19.01
N LYS A 32 0.14 5.54 -18.24
CA LYS A 32 1.16 6.54 -18.61
C LYS A 32 2.42 5.95 -19.26
N GLY A 33 2.40 4.67 -19.67
CA GLY A 33 3.50 4.01 -20.37
C GLY A 33 4.58 3.39 -19.47
N GLY A 34 4.42 3.45 -18.15
CA GLY A 34 5.31 2.77 -17.19
C GLY A 34 5.06 1.27 -17.11
N LEU A 35 6.09 0.48 -16.78
CA LEU A 35 5.97 -0.94 -16.47
C LEU A 35 5.93 -1.12 -14.95
N ARG A 36 4.88 -1.78 -14.44
CA ARG A 36 4.77 -2.16 -13.03
C ARG A 36 5.04 -3.67 -12.89
N PRO A 37 6.17 -4.07 -12.29
CA PRO A 37 6.39 -5.48 -11.95
C PRO A 37 5.41 -5.91 -10.86
N ILE A 38 4.73 -7.03 -11.09
CA ILE A 38 3.79 -7.68 -10.17
C ILE A 38 4.34 -9.05 -9.84
N LEU A 39 4.56 -9.30 -8.56
CA LEU A 39 4.93 -10.63 -8.08
C LEU A 39 3.66 -11.47 -7.92
N ASP A 40 3.63 -12.64 -8.57
CA ASP A 40 2.54 -13.59 -8.36
C ASP A 40 2.69 -14.29 -7.00
N LEU A 41 1.81 -13.91 -6.07
CA LEU A 41 1.78 -14.42 -4.69
C LEU A 41 0.63 -15.40 -4.46
N GLN A 42 -0.07 -15.87 -5.49
CA GLN A 42 -1.23 -16.76 -5.35
C GLN A 42 -0.91 -18.01 -4.54
N ASN A 43 0.17 -18.72 -4.88
CA ASN A 43 0.57 -19.93 -4.15
C ASN A 43 0.95 -19.62 -2.70
N LEU A 44 1.68 -18.53 -2.45
CA LEU A 44 2.04 -18.13 -1.09
C LEU A 44 0.80 -17.86 -0.25
N ASN A 45 -0.21 -17.23 -0.85
CA ASN A 45 -1.46 -16.87 -0.19
C ASN A 45 -2.30 -18.08 0.27
N GLU A 46 -2.05 -19.28 -0.26
CA GLU A 46 -2.70 -20.52 0.20
C GLU A 46 -2.19 -20.94 1.59
N TYR A 47 -0.92 -20.68 1.88
CA TYR A 47 -0.29 -21.02 3.16
C TYR A 47 -0.52 -19.95 4.25
N LEU A 48 -1.10 -18.81 3.89
CA LEU A 48 -1.33 -17.71 4.84
C LEU A 48 -2.68 -17.84 5.54
N LYS A 49 -2.66 -17.71 6.86
CA LYS A 49 -3.88 -17.59 7.66
C LYS A 49 -4.57 -16.25 7.40
N LYS A 50 -5.68 -16.29 6.67
CA LYS A 50 -6.53 -15.13 6.37
C LYS A 50 -7.41 -14.81 7.58
N LEU A 51 -7.05 -13.77 8.32
CA LEU A 51 -7.81 -13.32 9.49
C LEU A 51 -8.85 -12.28 9.09
N LYS A 52 -10.07 -12.40 9.64
CA LYS A 52 -11.13 -11.40 9.43
C LYS A 52 -10.72 -10.05 10.01
N PHE A 53 -11.04 -8.98 9.31
CA PHE A 53 -10.85 -7.60 9.74
C PHE A 53 -11.94 -6.73 9.14
N ARG A 54 -12.12 -5.52 9.68
CA ARG A 54 -13.05 -4.53 9.15
C ARG A 54 -12.24 -3.37 8.58
N MET A 55 -12.64 -2.92 7.41
CA MET A 55 -12.16 -1.68 6.81
C MET A 55 -13.23 -0.62 6.97
N VAL A 56 -12.80 0.65 6.98
CA VAL A 56 -13.73 1.76 6.78
C VAL A 56 -14.34 1.61 5.39
N SER A 57 -15.66 1.66 5.30
CA SER A 57 -16.40 1.54 4.05
C SER A 57 -17.05 2.87 3.70
N LEU A 58 -17.35 3.09 2.42
CA LEU A 58 -18.12 4.27 2.00
C LEU A 58 -19.47 4.33 2.72
N ALA A 59 -20.11 3.18 2.97
CA ALA A 59 -21.35 3.10 3.74
C ALA A 59 -21.21 3.62 5.19
N SER A 60 -20.01 3.61 5.77
CA SER A 60 -19.73 4.22 7.07
C SER A 60 -19.33 5.70 6.99
N ILE A 61 -18.82 6.15 5.83
CA ILE A 61 -18.36 7.53 5.63
C ILE A 61 -19.51 8.43 5.21
N ILE A 62 -20.34 8.00 4.26
CA ILE A 62 -21.42 8.81 3.69
C ILE A 62 -22.35 9.38 4.77
N PRO A 63 -22.81 8.59 5.77
CA PRO A 63 -23.67 9.12 6.84
C PRO A 63 -22.97 10.11 7.77
N SER A 64 -21.64 10.19 7.74
CA SER A 64 -20.86 11.15 8.54
C SER A 64 -20.61 12.47 7.82
N LEU A 65 -21.09 12.65 6.58
CA LEU A 65 -20.96 13.90 5.83
C LEU A 65 -22.20 14.76 6.10
N ASP A 66 -22.00 15.96 6.65
CA ASP A 66 -23.09 16.91 6.85
C ASP A 66 -23.04 18.01 5.77
N LEU A 67 -24.21 18.53 5.42
CA LEU A 67 -24.35 19.65 4.50
C LEU A 67 -23.68 20.90 5.10
N GLY A 68 -22.81 21.54 4.32
CA GLY A 68 -22.09 22.75 4.73
C GLY A 68 -20.70 22.51 5.31
N ASP A 69 -20.32 21.24 5.55
CA ASP A 69 -18.96 20.91 5.97
C ASP A 69 -17.95 21.02 4.83
N TRP A 70 -16.71 21.28 5.23
CA TRP A 70 -15.55 21.29 4.36
C TRP A 70 -14.86 19.93 4.42
N HIS A 71 -14.41 19.46 3.26
CA HIS A 71 -13.76 18.17 3.12
C HIS A 71 -12.49 18.29 2.29
N VAL A 72 -11.46 17.52 2.66
CA VAL A 72 -10.25 17.33 1.87
C VAL A 72 -9.96 15.84 1.79
N ALA A 73 -9.76 15.34 0.58
CA ALA A 73 -9.24 14.01 0.34
C ALA A 73 -7.71 14.08 0.21
N LEU A 74 -7.01 13.27 1.01
CA LEU A 74 -5.56 13.12 0.98
C LEU A 74 -5.24 11.77 0.37
N ASP A 75 -4.49 11.77 -0.73
CA ASP A 75 -3.98 10.54 -1.34
C ASP A 75 -2.64 10.18 -0.71
N LEU A 76 -2.60 9.03 -0.03
CA LEU A 76 -1.37 8.44 0.45
C LEU A 76 -0.61 7.88 -0.75
N LYS A 77 0.44 8.60 -1.20
CA LYS A 77 1.31 8.17 -2.30
C LYS A 77 2.02 6.85 -1.98
N GLY A 78 1.35 5.75 -2.35
CA GLY A 78 1.87 4.39 -2.29
C GLY A 78 2.00 3.85 -0.86
N PRO A 79 1.57 2.61 -0.57
CA PRO A 79 1.75 2.02 0.73
C PRO A 79 3.22 1.57 0.92
N HIS A 80 4.12 2.52 1.14
CA HIS A 80 5.52 2.22 1.53
C HIS A 80 5.64 2.05 3.06
N PHE A 81 4.53 2.21 3.78
CA PHE A 81 4.41 2.25 5.24
C PHE A 81 4.81 0.99 6.00
N HIS A 82 4.97 -0.14 5.32
CA HIS A 82 5.16 -1.42 5.98
C HIS A 82 6.54 -1.95 5.69
N ARG A 83 7.59 -1.27 6.17
CA ARG A 83 8.86 -1.97 6.35
C ARG A 83 8.59 -3.11 7.32
N GLU A 84 8.53 -4.34 6.81
CA GLU A 84 8.33 -5.52 7.65
C GLU A 84 9.46 -5.56 8.65
N ARG A 85 9.15 -5.29 9.94
CA ARG A 85 10.14 -5.40 11.01
C ARG A 85 10.54 -6.86 11.25
N PHE A 86 9.71 -7.81 10.84
CA PHE A 86 9.96 -9.23 11.02
C PHE A 86 10.81 -9.80 9.88
N GLN A 87 12.13 -9.74 10.04
CA GLN A 87 13.09 -10.22 9.05
C GLN A 87 12.89 -11.70 8.68
N GLY A 88 12.34 -12.51 9.59
CA GLY A 88 12.10 -13.94 9.38
C GLY A 88 11.08 -14.27 8.29
N HIS A 89 10.18 -13.35 7.93
CA HIS A 89 9.16 -13.58 6.89
C HIS A 89 9.60 -13.12 5.50
N ARG A 90 10.61 -12.24 5.41
CA ARG A 90 11.11 -11.71 4.14
C ARG A 90 11.60 -12.80 3.18
N ARG A 91 12.05 -13.94 3.72
CA ARG A 91 12.43 -15.11 2.92
C ARG A 91 11.31 -15.66 2.02
N PHE A 92 10.05 -15.47 2.41
CA PHE A 92 8.88 -15.89 1.64
C PHE A 92 8.48 -14.88 0.57
N LEU A 93 9.01 -13.65 0.65
CA LEU A 93 8.79 -12.57 -0.31
C LEU A 93 9.99 -12.39 -1.24
N GLN A 94 10.81 -13.44 -1.37
CA GLN A 94 11.93 -13.47 -2.29
C GLN A 94 11.45 -13.74 -3.71
N PHE A 95 12.09 -13.08 -4.68
CA PHE A 95 11.86 -13.34 -6.08
C PHE A 95 13.13 -13.35 -6.90
N THR A 96 13.10 -14.00 -8.06
CA THR A 96 14.25 -14.12 -8.95
C THR A 96 14.02 -13.34 -10.24
N VAL A 97 14.99 -12.50 -10.62
CA VAL A 97 15.05 -11.85 -11.92
C VAL A 97 16.32 -12.35 -12.61
N GLY A 98 16.18 -13.18 -13.63
CA GLY A 98 17.33 -13.87 -14.21
C GLY A 98 18.07 -14.72 -13.15
N PRO A 99 19.38 -14.54 -12.95
CA PRO A 99 20.14 -15.27 -11.93
C PRO A 99 20.01 -14.68 -10.51
N ASP A 100 19.50 -13.45 -10.38
CA ASP A 100 19.57 -12.69 -9.14
C ASP A 100 18.33 -12.86 -8.29
N ARG A 101 18.55 -12.85 -6.97
CA ARG A 101 17.50 -12.94 -5.96
C ARG A 101 17.30 -11.59 -5.31
N TYR A 102 16.07 -11.14 -5.35
CA TYR A 102 15.60 -9.95 -4.69
C TYR A 102 14.64 -10.36 -3.58
N GLN A 103 14.46 -9.47 -2.61
CA GLN A 103 13.47 -9.65 -1.56
C GLN A 103 12.75 -8.34 -1.33
N PHE A 104 11.44 -8.43 -1.15
CA PHE A 104 10.68 -7.26 -0.72
C PHE A 104 11.07 -6.89 0.72
N VAL A 105 11.45 -5.62 0.92
CA VAL A 105 11.70 -5.03 2.24
C VAL A 105 10.46 -4.37 2.84
N VAL A 106 9.48 -4.10 1.98
CA VAL A 106 8.15 -3.61 2.31
C VAL A 106 7.10 -4.64 1.93
N LEU A 107 5.93 -4.58 2.54
CA LEU A 107 4.83 -5.48 2.24
C LEU A 107 4.41 -5.36 0.76
N PRO A 108 4.58 -6.41 -0.08
CA PRO A 108 4.28 -6.32 -1.50
C PRO A 108 2.78 -6.34 -1.75
N PHE A 109 2.38 -5.71 -2.85
CA PHE A 109 1.05 -5.89 -3.40
C PHE A 109 0.81 -7.35 -3.80
N GLY A 110 -0.42 -7.82 -3.63
CA GLY A 110 -0.81 -9.20 -3.93
C GLY A 110 -0.75 -10.16 -2.74
N LEU A 111 -0.17 -9.76 -1.61
CA LEU A 111 -0.19 -10.58 -0.39
C LEU A 111 -1.56 -10.52 0.30
N ALA A 112 -2.16 -11.67 0.58
CA ALA A 112 -3.53 -11.76 1.13
C ALA A 112 -3.68 -11.14 2.52
N THR A 113 -2.59 -11.05 3.30
CA THR A 113 -2.58 -10.43 4.63
C THR A 113 -2.35 -8.92 4.58
N ALA A 114 -1.88 -8.37 3.45
CA ALA A 114 -1.50 -6.98 3.34
C ALA A 114 -2.63 -5.99 3.65
N PRO A 115 -3.87 -6.16 3.12
CA PRO A 115 -4.98 -5.28 3.43
C PRO A 115 -5.30 -5.20 4.94
N ARG A 116 -5.15 -6.31 5.66
CA ARG A 116 -5.39 -6.36 7.11
C ARG A 116 -4.31 -5.60 7.88
N VAL A 117 -3.05 -5.82 7.53
CA VAL A 117 -1.91 -5.11 8.14
C VAL A 117 -2.07 -3.62 7.93
N PHE A 118 -2.35 -3.21 6.70
CA PHE A 118 -2.62 -1.83 6.32
C PHE A 118 -3.78 -1.24 7.14
N ALA A 119 -4.96 -1.88 7.12
CA ALA A 119 -6.13 -1.39 7.85
C ALA A 119 -5.88 -1.25 9.36
N LYS A 120 -5.11 -2.18 9.96
CA LYS A 120 -4.75 -2.09 11.39
C LYS A 120 -3.79 -0.94 11.67
N CYS A 121 -2.75 -0.75 10.86
CA CYS A 121 -1.84 0.40 10.99
C CYS A 121 -2.62 1.72 10.87
N MET A 122 -3.42 1.86 9.81
CA MET A 122 -4.20 3.07 9.57
C MET A 122 -5.22 3.33 10.68
N SER A 123 -5.81 2.29 11.28
CA SER A 123 -6.74 2.45 12.42
C SER A 123 -6.09 3.09 13.65
N VAL A 124 -4.81 2.75 13.93
CA VAL A 124 -4.06 3.32 15.05
C VAL A 124 -3.77 4.80 14.79
N VAL A 125 -3.35 5.13 13.58
CA VAL A 125 -3.03 6.51 13.20
C VAL A 125 -4.30 7.38 13.19
N ALA A 126 -5.39 6.89 12.62
CA ALA A 126 -6.67 7.58 12.67
C ALA A 126 -7.18 7.78 14.11
N ALA A 127 -7.03 6.79 15.00
CA ALA A 127 -7.39 6.93 16.41
C ALA A 127 -6.53 7.97 17.14
N TYR A 128 -5.25 8.09 16.80
CA TYR A 128 -4.37 9.14 17.32
C TYR A 128 -4.82 10.53 16.87
N LEU A 129 -5.12 10.71 15.57
CA LEU A 129 -5.55 11.99 15.02
C LEU A 129 -6.92 12.42 15.55
N ARG A 130 -7.86 11.49 15.68
CA ARG A 130 -9.18 11.74 16.27
C ARG A 130 -9.09 12.20 17.73
N ARG A 131 -8.14 11.67 18.50
CA ARG A 131 -7.87 12.14 19.88
C ARG A 131 -7.36 13.58 19.94
N ARG A 132 -6.82 14.11 18.84
CA ARG A 132 -6.43 15.51 18.69
C ARG A 132 -7.55 16.40 18.13
N GLY A 133 -8.77 15.87 17.98
CA GLY A 133 -9.94 16.59 17.47
C GLY A 133 -10.09 16.57 15.95
N ILE A 134 -9.19 15.92 15.21
CA ILE A 134 -9.23 15.87 13.75
C ILE A 134 -10.25 14.81 13.30
N GLN A 135 -11.27 15.23 12.55
CA GLN A 135 -12.26 14.33 11.97
C GLN A 135 -11.68 13.70 10.70
N ILE A 136 -11.25 12.44 10.81
CA ILE A 136 -10.60 11.72 9.71
C ILE A 136 -11.20 10.34 9.47
N SER A 137 -11.33 9.97 8.20
CA SER A 137 -11.88 8.70 7.70
C SER A 137 -10.91 8.07 6.70
N PRO A 138 -10.06 7.10 7.12
CA PRO A 138 -9.09 6.45 6.25
C PRO A 138 -9.75 5.38 5.37
N TYR A 139 -10.06 5.72 4.12
CA TYR A 139 -10.59 4.79 3.13
C TYR A 139 -9.48 4.28 2.21
N LEU A 140 -8.91 3.11 2.51
CA LEU A 140 -7.73 2.61 1.79
C LEU A 140 -6.61 3.68 1.80
N ASN A 141 -6.15 4.10 0.61
CA ASN A 141 -5.13 5.14 0.44
C ASN A 141 -5.74 6.55 0.43
N ASP A 142 -7.06 6.68 0.33
CA ASP A 142 -7.77 7.95 0.27
C ASP A 142 -8.28 8.33 1.66
N TRP A 143 -7.67 9.34 2.25
CA TRP A 143 -7.98 9.79 3.60
C TRP A 143 -8.87 11.02 3.54
N LEU A 144 -10.08 10.91 4.06
CA LEU A 144 -11.01 12.03 4.09
C LEU A 144 -10.90 12.77 5.41
N VAL A 145 -10.54 14.05 5.36
CA VAL A 145 -10.57 14.99 6.50
C VAL A 145 -11.81 15.86 6.38
N LYS A 146 -12.50 16.08 7.50
CA LYS A 146 -13.74 16.84 7.61
C LYS A 146 -13.61 17.97 8.63
N GLY A 147 -14.29 19.10 8.42
CA GLY A 147 -14.40 20.16 9.41
C GLY A 147 -15.50 21.18 9.07
N CYS A 148 -15.96 21.94 10.06
CA CYS A 148 -17.08 22.89 9.89
C CYS A 148 -16.67 24.20 9.21
N SER A 149 -15.37 24.41 8.97
CA SER A 149 -14.86 25.57 8.23
C SER A 149 -13.63 25.21 7.42
N ARG A 150 -13.43 25.92 6.30
CA ARG A 150 -12.24 25.78 5.45
C ARG A 150 -10.95 25.97 6.24
N SER A 151 -10.91 26.99 7.11
CA SER A 151 -9.74 27.28 7.94
C SER A 151 -9.42 26.17 8.94
N GLN A 152 -10.43 25.48 9.48
CA GLN A 152 -10.22 24.32 10.33
C GLN A 152 -9.56 23.18 9.54
N VAL A 153 -10.16 22.79 8.40
CA VAL A 153 -9.63 21.68 7.58
C VAL A 153 -8.21 21.98 7.11
N GLN A 154 -7.92 23.22 6.75
CA GLN A 154 -6.58 23.63 6.35
C GLN A 154 -5.55 23.53 7.49
N ARG A 155 -5.93 23.89 8.72
CA ARG A 155 -5.06 23.68 9.90
C ARG A 155 -4.84 22.20 10.18
N ASP A 156 -5.90 21.40 10.12
CA ASP A 156 -5.83 19.96 10.38
C ASP A 156 -4.95 19.24 9.36
N VAL A 157 -5.02 19.63 8.09
CA VAL A 157 -4.14 19.11 7.03
C VAL A 157 -2.67 19.51 7.28
N VAL A 158 -2.40 20.72 7.76
CA VAL A 158 -1.02 21.12 8.11
C VAL A 158 -0.47 20.25 9.24
N VAL A 159 -1.28 19.89 10.25
CA VAL A 159 -0.86 18.96 11.32
C VAL A 159 -0.48 17.58 10.75
N LEU A 160 -1.20 17.12 9.72
CA LEU A 160 -0.90 15.85 9.04
C LEU A 160 0.40 15.88 8.23
N HIS A 161 0.87 17.06 7.82
CA HIS A 161 2.16 17.23 7.13
C HIS A 161 3.32 17.56 8.07
N ALA A 162 3.05 18.11 9.25
CA ALA A 162 4.06 18.57 10.20
C ALA A 162 4.52 17.49 11.21
N ASP A 163 3.74 16.43 11.43
CA ASP A 163 4.12 15.37 12.37
C ASP A 163 5.27 14.52 11.75
N PRO A 164 6.46 14.40 12.36
CA PRO A 164 7.61 13.67 11.79
C PRO A 164 7.33 12.16 11.58
N TRP A 165 6.32 11.63 12.26
CA TRP A 165 5.80 10.28 12.09
C TRP A 165 4.77 10.15 10.97
N ALA A 166 4.28 11.29 10.46
CA ALA A 166 3.42 11.42 9.30
C ALA A 166 4.24 11.64 8.02
N CYS A 167 5.52 11.26 8.01
CA CYS A 167 6.18 10.88 6.76
C CYS A 167 5.52 9.60 6.26
N TRP A 168 4.51 9.80 5.41
CA TRP A 168 3.69 8.77 4.80
C TRP A 168 4.46 8.01 3.69
#